data_AF-A0A091QEG2-F1
#
_entry.id   AF-A0A091QEG2-F1
#
_cell.length_a   1.000
_cell.length_b   1.000
_cell.length_c   1.000
_cell.angle_alpha   90.00
_cell.angle_beta   90.00
_cell.angle_gamma   90.00
#
_symmetry.space_group_name_H-M   'P 1'
#
loop_
_entity.id
_entity.type
_entity.pdbx_description
1 polymer ?
#
loop_
_entity_poly.entity_id
_entity_poly.type
_entity_poly.pdbx_seq_one_letter_code
_entity_poly.pdbx_strand_id
1 'polypeptide(L)'
;QLILFGLSNQMVVTFKEENTVAFKHLFLKDYVDGADDSYAVYTQRDLYDRVFYALEKYLAIPNETVGSYAYVRGEAGGLTLCQRYYRKGRIDPANDTFSIDPRVVT
;
A
#
# COMPACT_ATOMS: atom_id res chain seq x y z
N GLN A 1 38.46 6.11 -3.90
CA GLN A 1 37.59 5.72 -2.77
C GLN A 1 36.12 6.05 -3.01
N LEU A 2 35.78 7.25 -3.50
CA LEU A 2 34.39 7.68 -3.75
C LEU A 2 33.64 6.85 -4.81
N ILE A 3 34.29 6.46 -5.91
CA ILE A 3 33.66 5.72 -7.02
C ILE A 3 33.17 4.33 -6.58
N LEU A 4 34.01 3.57 -5.88
CA LEU A 4 33.65 2.23 -5.36
C LEU A 4 32.49 2.29 -4.36
N PHE A 5 32.48 3.32 -3.51
CA PHE A 5 31.37 3.59 -2.59
C PHE A 5 30.08 3.97 -3.36
N GLY A 6 30.21 4.82 -4.38
CA GLY A 6 29.10 5.21 -5.25
C GLY A 6 28.45 4.03 -5.97
N LEU A 7 29.27 3.13 -6.53
CA LEU A 7 28.78 1.92 -7.21
C LEU A 7 28.01 0.98 -6.25
N SER A 8 28.53 0.81 -5.02
CA SER A 8 27.86 -0.01 -4.00
C SER A 8 26.51 0.58 -3.61
N ASN A 9 26.48 1.88 -3.31
CA ASN A 9 25.23 2.56 -2.94
C ASN A 9 24.23 2.56 -4.09
N GLN A 10 24.69 2.77 -5.32
CA GLN A 10 23.82 2.74 -6.50
C GLN A 10 23.16 1.37 -6.66
N MET A 11 23.88 0.26 -6.48
CA MET A 11 23.27 -1.09 -6.54
C MET A 11 22.17 -1.28 -5.49
N VAL A 12 22.38 -0.83 -4.25
CA VAL A 12 21.36 -0.94 -3.19
C VAL A 12 20.14 -0.08 -3.49
N VAL A 13 20.35 1.13 -4.01
CA VAL A 13 19.29 2.04 -4.42
C VAL A 13 18.48 1.43 -5.56
N THR A 14 19.14 0.97 -6.62
CA THR A 14 18.48 0.32 -7.77
C THR A 14 17.71 -0.92 -7.33
N PHE A 15 18.29 -1.78 -6.50
CA PHE A 15 17.57 -2.94 -5.96
C PHE A 15 16.29 -2.52 -5.22
N LYS A 16 16.36 -1.48 -4.37
CA LYS A 16 15.19 -0.97 -3.65
C LYS A 16 14.14 -0.41 -4.61
N GLU A 17 14.56 0.39 -5.58
CA GLU A 17 13.67 1.05 -6.54
C GLU A 17 12.95 0.02 -7.42
N GLU A 18 13.68 -0.93 -8.01
CA GLU A 18 13.11 -1.98 -8.85
C GLU A 18 12.14 -2.87 -8.07
N ASN A 19 12.47 -3.27 -6.83
CA ASN A 19 11.54 -4.01 -5.99
C ASN A 19 10.30 -3.19 -5.63
N THR A 20 10.45 -1.89 -5.40
CA THR A 20 9.31 -1.01 -5.12
C THR A 20 8.38 -0.90 -6.33
N VAL A 21 8.93 -0.78 -7.54
CA VAL A 21 8.15 -0.79 -8.79
C VAL A 21 7.45 -2.13 -8.98
N ALA A 22 8.14 -3.26 -8.78
CA ALA A 22 7.54 -4.58 -8.85
C ALA A 22 6.36 -4.74 -7.87
N PHE A 23 6.50 -4.26 -6.64
CA PHE A 23 5.42 -4.31 -5.65
C PHE A 23 4.21 -3.43 -6.02
N LYS A 24 4.41 -2.27 -6.67
CA LYS A 24 3.29 -1.47 -7.20
C LYS A 24 2.50 -2.28 -8.22
N HIS A 25 3.17 -2.88 -9.20
CA HIS A 25 2.54 -3.73 -10.22
C HIS A 25 1.87 -4.99 -9.64
N LEU A 26 2.41 -5.54 -8.56
CA LEU A 26 1.85 -6.73 -7.91
C LEU A 26 0.61 -6.42 -7.07
N PHE A 27 0.65 -5.39 -6.22
CA PHE A 27 -0.38 -5.16 -5.20
C PHE A 27 -1.39 -4.07 -5.56
N LEU A 28 -1.06 -3.15 -6.48
CA LEU A 28 -1.99 -2.11 -6.93
C LEU A 28 -2.64 -2.57 -8.23
N LYS A 29 -3.94 -2.90 -8.15
CA LYS A 29 -4.73 -3.34 -9.30
C LYS A 29 -4.74 -2.26 -10.39
N ASP A 30 -4.44 -2.66 -11.63
CA ASP A 30 -4.42 -1.79 -12.81
C ASP A 30 -3.45 -0.59 -12.71
N TYR A 31 -2.37 -0.71 -11.92
CA TYR A 31 -1.34 0.31 -11.85
C TYR A 31 -0.58 0.46 -13.17
N VAL A 32 -0.23 1.71 -13.50
CA VAL A 32 0.52 2.07 -14.71
C VAL A 32 1.71 2.94 -14.29
N ASP A 33 2.85 2.75 -14.94
CA ASP A 33 4.06 3.53 -14.64
C ASP A 33 3.82 5.03 -14.84
N GLY A 34 4.27 5.81 -13.85
CA GLY A 34 4.05 7.27 -13.82
C GLY A 34 2.72 7.71 -13.22
N ALA A 35 1.86 6.78 -12.79
CA ALA A 35 0.59 7.10 -12.13
C ALA A 35 0.70 7.33 -10.62
N ASP A 36 1.91 7.46 -10.06
CA ASP A 36 2.13 7.52 -8.61
C ASP A 36 1.31 8.61 -7.90
N ASP A 37 1.19 9.78 -8.51
CA ASP A 37 0.47 10.92 -7.93
C ASP A 37 -1.02 10.95 -8.33
N SER A 38 -1.44 10.13 -9.29
CA SER A 38 -2.78 10.17 -9.89
C SER A 38 -3.60 8.90 -9.66
N TYR A 39 -2.97 7.81 -9.18
CA TYR A 39 -3.65 6.57 -8.86
C TYR A 39 -4.57 6.75 -7.65
N ALA A 40 -5.88 6.81 -7.90
CA ALA A 40 -6.91 7.03 -6.90
C ALA A 40 -8.17 6.23 -7.20
N VAL A 41 -9.02 6.10 -6.18
CA VAL A 41 -10.26 5.32 -6.22
C VAL A 41 -11.43 6.23 -5.86
N TYR A 42 -12.50 6.17 -6.66
CA TYR A 42 -13.60 7.12 -6.56
C TYR A 42 -14.93 6.50 -6.16
N THR A 43 -15.00 5.17 -6.04
CA THR A 43 -16.20 4.46 -5.56
C THR A 43 -15.89 3.51 -4.42
N GLN A 44 -16.89 3.27 -3.55
CA GLN A 44 -16.73 2.35 -2.42
C GLN A 44 -16.46 0.93 -2.90
N ARG A 45 -17.14 0.48 -3.97
CA ARG A 45 -16.96 -0.86 -4.52
C ARG A 45 -15.54 -1.07 -5.03
N ASP A 46 -15.03 -0.07 -5.75
CA ASP A 46 -13.66 -0.09 -6.28
C ASP A 46 -12.60 -0.09 -5.19
N LEU A 47 -12.89 0.53 -4.03
CA LEU A 47 -12.00 0.52 -2.87
C LEU A 47 -11.90 -0.89 -2.29
N TYR A 48 -13.04 -1.53 -2.05
CA TYR A 48 -13.07 -2.91 -1.55
C TYR A 48 -12.38 -3.87 -2.52
N ASP A 49 -12.70 -3.80 -3.81
CA ASP A 49 -12.08 -4.62 -4.85
C ASP A 49 -10.54 -4.51 -4.86
N ARG A 50 -9.99 -3.29 -4.76
CA ARG A 50 -8.54 -3.07 -4.70
C ARG A 50 -7.90 -3.57 -3.41
N VAL A 51 -8.57 -3.40 -2.27
CA VAL A 51 -8.07 -3.92 -0.98
C VAL A 51 -8.03 -5.45 -1.02
N PHE A 52 -9.09 -6.11 -1.49
CA PHE A 52 -9.11 -7.57 -1.61
C PHE A 52 -8.11 -8.08 -2.63
N TYR A 53 -7.95 -7.40 -3.77
CA TYR A 53 -6.91 -7.72 -4.75
C TYR A 53 -5.51 -7.74 -4.12
N ALA A 54 -5.16 -6.72 -3.33
CA ALA A 54 -3.86 -6.68 -2.65
C ALA A 54 -3.69 -7.83 -1.64
N LEU A 55 -4.74 -8.22 -0.92
CA LEU A 55 -4.74 -9.36 0.01
C LEU A 55 -4.52 -10.68 -0.74
N GLU A 56 -5.25 -10.90 -1.83
CA GLU A 56 -5.12 -12.10 -2.68
C GLU A 56 -3.71 -12.22 -3.25
N LYS A 57 -3.18 -11.11 -3.80
CA LYS A 57 -1.81 -11.06 -4.32
C LYS A 57 -0.77 -11.28 -3.25
N TYR A 58 -0.97 -10.76 -2.04
CA TYR A 58 -0.08 -11.04 -0.91
C TYR A 58 -0.04 -12.54 -0.60
N LEU A 59 -1.18 -13.23 -0.57
CA LEU A 59 -1.24 -14.67 -0.31
C LEU A 59 -0.67 -15.52 -1.46
N ALA A 60 -0.69 -15.00 -2.69
CA ALA A 60 -0.21 -15.68 -3.89
C ALA A 60 1.28 -15.44 -4.22
N ILE A 61 2.00 -14.61 -3.43
CA ILE A 61 3.40 -14.24 -3.69
C ILE A 61 4.28 -15.44 -4.09
N PRO A 62 4.34 -16.56 -3.33
CA PRO A 62 5.26 -17.66 -3.62
C PRO A 62 5.03 -18.33 -4.98
N ASN A 63 3.83 -18.18 -5.55
CA ASN A 63 3.42 -18.85 -6.78
C ASN A 63 3.41 -17.91 -8.00
N GLU A 64 3.18 -16.61 -7.80
CA GLU A 64 3.00 -15.66 -8.91
C GLU A 64 4.21 -14.75 -9.15
N THR A 65 5.08 -14.52 -8.15
CA THR A 65 6.18 -13.56 -8.31
C THR A 65 7.40 -14.20 -8.97
N VAL A 66 8.03 -13.47 -9.88
CA VAL A 66 9.33 -13.84 -10.45
C VAL A 66 10.48 -13.67 -9.45
N GLY A 67 10.34 -12.72 -8.52
CA GLY A 67 11.31 -12.45 -7.45
C GLY A 67 11.20 -13.44 -6.29
N SER A 68 12.31 -13.63 -5.57
CA SER A 68 12.35 -14.46 -4.36
C SER A 68 11.94 -13.64 -3.14
N TYR A 69 10.67 -13.71 -2.76
CA TYR A 69 10.13 -13.05 -1.58
C TYR A 69 9.70 -14.06 -0.51
N ALA A 70 10.02 -13.77 0.75
CA ALA A 70 9.63 -14.60 1.89
C ALA A 70 8.85 -13.77 2.91
N TYR A 71 7.84 -14.38 3.52
CA TYR A 71 7.05 -13.75 4.56
C TYR A 71 7.82 -13.63 5.87
N VAL A 72 7.62 -12.51 6.56
CA VAL A 72 8.11 -12.30 7.92
C VAL A 72 6.92 -12.36 8.87
N ARG A 73 7.03 -13.15 9.94
CA ARG A 73 5.98 -13.24 10.96
C ARG A 73 6.20 -12.14 12.00
N GLY A 74 5.32 -11.14 12.00
CA GLY A 74 5.24 -10.14 13.06
C GLY A 74 4.35 -10.60 14.23
N GLU A 75 4.21 -9.75 15.24
CA GLU A 75 3.38 -10.00 16.43
C GLU A 75 1.90 -10.22 16.09
N ALA A 76 1.40 -9.52 15.06
CA ALA A 76 0.02 -9.61 14.58
C ALA A 76 -0.15 -10.55 13.37
N GLY A 77 0.90 -11.28 12.96
CA GLY A 77 0.90 -12.13 11.76
C GLY A 77 1.81 -11.63 10.64
N GLY A 78 1.62 -12.15 9.42
CA GLY A 78 2.43 -11.78 8.25
C GLY A 78 1.98 -10.49 7.54
N LEU A 79 0.69 -10.15 7.66
CA LEU A 79 0.08 -8.97 7.06
C LEU A 79 -0.94 -8.37 8.02
N THR A 80 -0.90 -7.06 8.20
CA THR A 80 -1.86 -6.32 9.03
C THR A 80 -2.53 -5.24 8.19
N LEU A 81 -3.86 -5.33 8.05
CA LEU A 81 -4.68 -4.29 7.43
C LEU A 81 -5.29 -3.43 8.53
N CYS A 82 -4.92 -2.15 8.58
CA CYS A 82 -5.37 -1.22 9.61
C CYS A 82 -6.40 -0.24 9.04
N GLN A 83 -7.51 -0.04 9.74
CA GLN A 83 -8.52 0.96 9.38
C GLN A 83 -8.40 2.16 10.33
N ARG A 84 -8.07 3.33 9.80
CA ARG A 84 -8.02 4.58 10.58
C ARG A 84 -9.27 5.42 10.35
N TYR A 85 -9.98 5.74 11.42
CA TYR A 85 -11.20 6.54 11.36
C TYR A 85 -11.37 7.44 12.59
N TYR A 86 -12.18 8.49 12.46
CA TYR A 86 -12.49 9.39 13.57
C TYR A 86 -13.34 8.66 14.62
N ARG A 87 -12.96 8.79 15.90
CA ARG A 87 -13.64 8.11 17.02
C ARG A 87 -15.14 8.40 17.08
N LYS A 88 -15.51 9.64 16.80
CA LYS A 88 -16.90 10.07 16.58
C LYS A 88 -16.90 11.01 15.39
N GLY A 89 -17.76 10.74 14.42
CA GLY A 89 -17.98 11.62 13.28
C GLY A 89 -19.43 11.48 12.86
N ARG A 90 -20.25 12.47 13.21
CA ARG A 90 -21.57 12.63 12.60
C ARG A 90 -21.46 13.80 11.65
N ILE A 91 -21.67 13.54 10.36
CA ILE A 91 -21.69 14.55 9.32
C ILE A 91 -23.07 14.44 8.68
N ASP A 92 -23.87 15.48 8.82
CA ASP A 92 -25.21 15.57 8.24
C ASP A 92 -25.27 16.81 7.33
N PRO A 93 -24.92 16.63 6.04
CA PRO A 93 -24.86 17.75 5.10
C PRO A 93 -26.25 18.30 4.76
N ALA A 94 -27.34 17.56 5.00
CA ALA A 94 -28.69 18.08 4.76
C ALA A 94 -29.10 19.15 5.79
N ASN A 95 -28.51 19.11 6.99
CA ASN A 95 -28.78 20.02 8.09
C ASN A 95 -27.60 20.95 8.40
N ASP A 96 -26.60 21.03 7.51
CA ASP A 96 -25.36 21.82 7.68
C ASP A 96 -24.65 21.60 9.04
N THR A 97 -24.75 20.39 9.61
CA THR A 97 -24.20 20.10 10.94
C THR A 97 -23.17 18.99 10.89
N PHE A 98 -22.10 19.16 11.66
CA PHE A 98 -21.13 18.11 11.91
C PHE A 98 -20.68 18.11 13.36
N SER A 99 -20.38 16.93 13.89
CA SER A 99 -19.78 16.72 15.20
C SER A 99 -18.68 15.68 15.06
N ILE A 100 -17.43 16.13 15.16
CA ILE A 100 -16.25 15.31 14.93
C ILE A 100 -15.36 15.35 16.18
N ASP A 101 -15.05 14.18 16.71
CA ASP A 101 -13.94 13.97 17.64
C ASP A 101 -12.70 13.63 16.78
N PRO A 102 -11.69 14.51 16.71
CA PRO A 102 -10.53 14.32 15.83
C PRO A 102 -9.61 13.18 16.28
N ARG A 103 -9.88 12.53 17.42
CA ARG A 103 -9.12 11.35 17.86
C ARG A 103 -9.26 10.23 16.84
N VAL A 104 -8.12 9.76 16.33
CA VAL A 104 -8.06 8.65 15.38
C VAL A 104 -8.04 7.33 16.15
N VAL A 105 -8.91 6.41 15.74
CA VAL A 105 -8.90 5.01 16.17
C VAL A 105 -8.27 4.18 15.04
N THR A 106 -7.52 3.14 15.40
CA THR A 106 -6.92 2.16 14.48
C THR A 106 -7.41 0.77 14.84
#